data_AF-A0A1T1HEI1-F1
#
_entry.id   AF-A0A1T1HEI1-F1
#
_cell.length_a   1.000
_cell.length_b   1.000
_cell.length_c   1.000
_cell.angle_alpha   90.00
_cell.angle_beta   90.00
_cell.angle_gamma   90.00
#
_symmetry.space_group_name_H-M   'P 1'
#
loop_
_entity.id
_entity.type
_entity.pdbx_description
1 polymer ?
#
loop_
_entity_poly.entity_id
_entity_poly.type
_entity_poly.pdbx_seq_one_letter_code
_entity_poly.pdbx_strand_id
1 'polypeptide(L)'
;MTIPYPRSRWTQALSLISAIIISVVLTAYPRLIADSIHEVDHGLFTLFMWAISAGFIHGVGFEPKAIIWRLIFNPIIAWLIIVYGLVEYLIY
;
A
#
# COMPACT_ATOMS: atom_id res chain seq x y z
N MET A 1 11.70 2.71 -22.90
CA MET A 1 11.82 1.74 -21.79
C MET A 1 10.43 1.48 -21.22
N THR A 2 9.94 0.24 -21.26
CA THR A 2 8.70 -0.16 -20.58
C THR A 2 9.09 -0.79 -19.24
N ILE A 3 8.76 -0.12 -18.13
CA ILE A 3 9.06 -0.64 -16.78
C ILE A 3 8.21 -1.89 -16.54
N PRO A 4 8.76 -3.06 -16.17
CA PRO A 4 7.97 -4.25 -15.89
C PRO A 4 6.87 -3.98 -14.84
N TYR A 5 5.66 -4.46 -15.11
CA TYR A 5 4.51 -4.30 -14.21
C TYR A 5 3.88 -5.67 -13.99
N PRO A 6 3.85 -6.20 -12.74
CA PRO A 6 3.27 -7.50 -12.44
C PRO A 6 1.81 -7.59 -12.91
N ARG A 7 1.41 -8.73 -13.51
CA ARG A 7 0.06 -8.93 -14.08
C ARG A 7 -0.56 -10.30 -13.85
N SER A 8 -0.08 -11.05 -12.88
CA SER A 8 -0.73 -12.31 -12.53
C SER A 8 -2.02 -12.04 -11.75
N ARG A 9 -3.06 -12.84 -11.96
CA ARG A 9 -4.29 -12.76 -11.15
C ARG A 9 -3.99 -12.93 -9.66
N TRP A 10 -2.99 -13.74 -9.33
CA TRP A 10 -2.52 -13.94 -7.95
C TRP A 10 -1.89 -12.68 -7.36
N THR A 11 -1.06 -11.97 -8.12
CA THR A 11 -0.43 -10.73 -7.65
C THR A 11 -1.46 -9.62 -7.50
N GLN A 12 -2.46 -9.57 -8.38
CA GLN A 12 -3.57 -8.62 -8.28
C GLN A 12 -4.44 -8.93 -7.05
N ALA A 13 -4.82 -10.20 -6.85
CA ALA A 13 -5.57 -10.62 -5.66
C ALA A 13 -4.82 -10.29 -4.37
N LEU A 14 -3.50 -10.55 -4.31
CA LEU A 14 -2.67 -10.18 -3.17
C LEU A 14 -2.73 -8.68 -2.88
N SER A 15 -2.50 -7.84 -3.90
CA SER A 15 -2.59 -6.38 -3.73
C SER A 15 -3.96 -5.89 -3.32
N LEU A 16 -5.02 -6.48 -3.85
CA LEU A 16 -6.40 -6.11 -3.52
C LEU A 16 -6.73 -6.47 -2.07
N ILE A 17 -6.44 -7.71 -1.68
CA ILE A 17 -6.67 -8.20 -0.32
C ILE A 17 -5.86 -7.36 0.68
N SER A 18 -4.58 -7.10 0.40
CA SER A 18 -3.75 -6.28 1.28
C SER A 18 -4.28 -4.84 1.39
N ALA A 19 -4.70 -4.22 0.29
CA ALA A 19 -5.26 -2.86 0.31
C ALA A 19 -6.56 -2.80 1.12
N ILE A 20 -7.46 -3.78 0.96
CA ILE A 20 -8.71 -3.87 1.72
C ILE A 20 -8.42 -4.04 3.22
N ILE A 21 -7.55 -4.99 3.58
CA ILE A 21 -7.21 -5.25 4.99
C ILE A 21 -6.66 -3.98 5.63
N ILE A 22 -5.66 -3.34 5.03
CA ILE A 22 -5.04 -2.15 5.60
C ILE A 22 -6.02 -0.99 5.65
N SER A 23 -6.84 -0.79 4.61
CA SER A 23 -7.87 0.26 4.62
C SER A 23 -8.87 0.06 5.75
N VAL A 24 -9.33 -1.18 5.99
CA VAL A 24 -10.25 -1.50 7.09
C VAL A 24 -9.56 -1.30 8.44
N VAL A 25 -8.34 -1.81 8.62
CA VAL A 25 -7.57 -1.66 9.86
C VAL A 25 -7.34 -0.19 10.18
N LEU A 26 -6.90 0.61 9.20
CA LEU A 26 -6.59 2.02 9.38
C LEU A 26 -7.82 2.87 9.70
N THR A 27 -8.97 2.52 9.13
CA THR A 27 -10.24 3.23 9.37
C THR A 27 -10.88 2.82 10.70
N ALA A 28 -10.86 1.52 11.03
CA ALA A 28 -11.54 1.00 12.22
C ALA A 28 -10.69 1.10 13.50
N TYR A 29 -9.36 1.02 13.36
CA TYR A 29 -8.41 0.98 14.48
C TYR A 29 -7.27 1.99 14.27
N PRO A 30 -7.55 3.30 14.21
CA PRO A 30 -6.53 4.34 13.98
C PRO A 30 -5.45 4.35 15.07
N ARG A 31 -5.74 3.81 16.26
CA ARG A 31 -4.79 3.68 17.37
C ARG A 31 -3.54 2.87 17.01
N LEU A 32 -3.61 1.97 16.03
CA LEU A 32 -2.47 1.15 15.61
C LEU A 32 -1.35 1.97 14.95
N ILE A 33 -1.65 3.20 14.51
CA ILE A 33 -0.68 4.08 13.84
C ILE A 33 -0.58 5.44 14.57
N ALA A 34 -1.35 5.63 15.65
CA ALA A 34 -1.35 6.86 16.42
C ALA A 34 -1.84 6.64 17.86
N ASP A 35 -0.95 6.77 18.83
CA ASP A 35 -1.29 6.72 20.25
C ASP A 35 -2.03 7.97 20.72
N SER A 36 -1.82 9.10 20.06
CA SER A 36 -2.56 10.34 20.26
C SER A 36 -2.75 11.13 18.96
N ILE A 37 -3.75 12.02 18.89
CA ILE A 37 -4.04 12.84 17.69
C ILE A 37 -2.83 13.68 17.25
N HIS A 38 -1.92 13.99 18.18
CA HIS A 38 -0.69 14.76 17.93
C HIS A 38 0.55 13.90 17.64
N GLU A 39 0.50 12.58 17.87
CA GLU A 39 1.62 11.63 17.64
C GLU A 39 1.43 10.76 16.40
N VAL A 40 0.45 11.05 15.55
CA VAL A 40 0.36 10.40 14.24
C VAL A 40 1.67 10.70 13.51
N ASP A 41 2.50 9.69 13.25
CA ASP A 41 3.61 9.84 12.30
C ASP A 41 3.00 10.10 10.92
N HIS A 42 2.92 11.39 10.58
CA HIS A 42 2.30 11.85 9.35
C HIS A 42 2.98 11.24 8.12
N GLY A 43 4.27 10.87 8.22
CA GLY A 43 4.99 10.19 7.16
C GLY A 43 4.46 8.78 6.95
N LEU A 44 4.42 7.98 8.02
CA LEU A 44 4.01 6.58 7.95
C LEU A 44 2.55 6.44 7.50
N PHE A 45 1.65 7.26 8.03
CA PHE A 45 0.25 7.27 7.61
C PHE A 45 0.09 7.60 6.12
N THR A 46 0.83 8.60 5.63
CA THR A 46 0.81 8.99 4.21
C THR A 46 1.35 7.86 3.32
N LEU A 47 2.41 7.18 3.74
CA LEU A 47 2.96 6.02 3.04
C LEU A 47 1.93 4.89 2.95
N PHE A 48 1.20 4.59 4.02
CA PHE A 48 0.13 3.59 3.99
C PHE A 48 -1.01 4.00 3.05
N MET A 49 -1.43 5.26 3.04
CA MET A 49 -2.45 5.75 2.10
C MET A 49 -2.01 5.61 0.65
N TRP A 50 -0.73 5.87 0.37
CA TRP A 50 -0.15 5.65 -0.95
C TRP A 50 -0.10 4.15 -1.31
N ALA A 51 0.31 3.29 -0.38
CA ALA A 51 0.35 1.85 -0.58
C ALA A 51 -1.05 1.25 -0.82
N ILE A 52 -2.07 1.70 -0.08
CA ILE A 52 -3.49 1.34 -0.29
C ILE A 52 -3.91 1.72 -1.72
N SER A 53 -3.60 2.96 -2.14
CA SER A 53 -3.96 3.45 -3.48
C SER A 53 -3.30 2.62 -4.59
N ALA A 54 -1.99 2.37 -4.49
CA ALA A 54 -1.25 1.52 -5.42
C ALA A 54 -1.77 0.06 -5.42
N GLY A 55 -2.13 -0.45 -4.25
CA GLY A 55 -2.73 -1.77 -4.06
C GLY A 55 -4.09 -1.91 -4.74
N PHE A 56 -4.97 -0.90 -4.64
CA PHE A 56 -6.23 -0.89 -5.37
C PHE A 56 -6.03 -0.79 -6.88
N ILE A 57 -5.15 0.11 -7.35
CA ILE A 57 -4.85 0.27 -8.78
C ILE A 57 -4.40 -1.05 -9.40
N HIS A 58 -3.39 -1.70 -8.82
CA HIS A 58 -2.95 -3.01 -9.30
C HIS A 58 -4.02 -4.09 -9.06
N GLY A 59 -4.69 -4.07 -7.92
CA GLY A 59 -5.61 -5.11 -7.47
C GLY A 59 -6.87 -5.27 -8.32
N VAL A 60 -7.39 -4.18 -8.90
CA VAL A 60 -8.51 -4.24 -9.85
C VAL A 60 -8.07 -4.63 -11.27
N GLY A 61 -6.77 -4.84 -11.49
CA GLY A 61 -6.20 -5.15 -12.80
C GLY A 61 -5.98 -3.92 -13.69
N PHE A 62 -6.06 -2.71 -13.14
CA PHE A 62 -5.75 -1.50 -13.91
C PHE A 62 -4.27 -1.46 -14.24
N GLU A 63 -3.97 -1.16 -15.49
CA GLU A 63 -2.61 -1.08 -15.98
C GLU A 63 -2.27 0.37 -16.40
N PRO A 64 -1.41 1.07 -15.65
CA PRO A 64 -0.97 2.40 -16.05
C PRO A 64 -0.13 2.34 -17.33
N LYS A 65 -0.50 3.14 -18.34
CA LYS A 65 0.24 3.25 -19.61
C LYS A 65 1.42 4.23 -19.53
N ALA A 66 1.24 5.34 -18.83
CA ALA A 66 2.30 6.34 -18.67
C ALA A 66 3.36 5.87 -17.67
N ILE A 67 4.63 6.12 -17.99
CA ILE A 67 5.77 5.62 -17.21
C ILE A 67 5.80 6.17 -15.78
N ILE A 68 5.43 7.45 -15.60
CA ILE A 68 5.36 8.11 -14.29
C ILE A 68 4.37 7.37 -13.38
N TRP A 69 3.19 7.02 -13.90
CA TRP A 69 2.19 6.29 -13.13
C TRP A 69 2.57 4.84 -12.85
N ARG A 70 3.31 4.19 -13.75
CA ARG A 70 3.88 2.86 -13.50
C ARG A 70 4.93 2.85 -12.40
N LEU A 71 5.68 3.95 -12.24
CA LEU A 71 6.64 4.12 -11.15
C LEU A 71 5.91 4.38 -9.84
N ILE A 72 5.06 5.40 -9.80
CA ILE A 72 4.40 5.83 -8.56
C ILE A 72 3.43 4.77 -8.02
N PHE A 73 2.71 4.06 -8.90
CA PHE A 73 1.74 3.03 -8.50
C PHE A 73 2.24 1.62 -8.82
N ASN A 74 3.56 1.40 -8.69
CA ASN A 74 4.11 0.08 -8.82
C ASN A 74 3.68 -0.80 -7.63
N PRO A 75 3.13 -2.01 -7.84
CA PRO A 75 2.72 -2.86 -6.73
C PRO A 75 3.90 -3.30 -5.83
N ILE A 76 5.13 -3.32 -6.36
CA ILE A 76 6.32 -3.62 -5.56
C ILE A 76 6.52 -2.55 -4.48
N ILE A 77 6.33 -1.27 -4.81
CA ILE A 77 6.44 -0.18 -3.83
C ILE A 77 5.38 -0.34 -2.75
N ALA A 78 4.14 -0.64 -3.15
CA ALA A 78 3.06 -0.89 -2.21
C ALA A 78 3.42 -2.02 -1.24
N TRP A 79 3.88 -3.17 -1.76
CA TRP A 79 4.24 -4.31 -0.93
C TRP A 79 5.41 -4.02 0.01
N LEU A 80 6.42 -3.28 -0.44
CA LEU A 80 7.54 -2.88 0.42
C LEU A 80 7.08 -1.99 1.58
N ILE A 81 6.20 -1.04 1.34
CA ILE A 81 5.61 -0.19 2.40
C ILE A 81 4.81 -1.04 3.39
N ILE A 82 4.02 -2.00 2.90
CA ILE A 82 3.23 -2.89 3.74
C ILE A 82 4.12 -3.77 4.61
N VAL A 83 5.17 -4.36 4.03
CA VAL A 83 6.14 -5.18 4.76
C VAL A 83 6.90 -4.33 5.79
N TYR A 84 7.32 -3.11 5.42
CA TYR A 84 7.96 -2.19 6.34
C TYR A 84 7.06 -1.91 7.55
N GLY A 85 5.78 -1.57 7.31
CA GLY A 85 4.82 -1.33 8.38
C GLY A 85 4.54 -2.55 9.26
N LEU A 86 4.51 -3.74 8.66
CA LEU A 86 4.36 -5.00 9.40
C LEU A 86 5.59 -5.29 10.28
N VAL A 87 6.79 -5.04 9.75
CA VAL A 87 8.05 -5.21 10.49
C VAL A 87 8.13 -4.24 11.65
N GLU A 88 7.76 -2.97 11.43
CA GLU A 88 7.69 -1.95 12.48
C GLU A 88 6.76 -2.42 13.62
N TYR A 89 5.56 -2.88 13.27
CA TYR A 89 4.58 -3.40 14.24
C TYR A 89 5.02 -4.65 15.00
N LEU A 90 5.92 -5.48 14.42
CA LEU A 90 6.41 -6.69 15.08
C LEU A 90 7.62 -6.43 15.99
N ILE A 91 8.36 -5.35 15.74
CA ILE A 91 9.59 -5.01 16.48
C ILE A 91 9.27 -4.15 17.71
N TYR A 92 8.25 -3.29 17.62
CA TYR A 92 7.84 -2.36 18.67
C TYR A 92 6.50 -2.77 19.28
#